data_AF-X0XN82-F1
#
_entry.id   AF-X0XN82-F1
#
_cell.length_a   1.000
_cell.length_b   1.000
_cell.length_c   1.000
_cell.angle_alpha   90.00
_cell.angle_beta   90.00
_cell.angle_gamma   90.00
#
_symmetry.space_group_name_H-M   'P 1'
#
loop_
_entity.id
_entity.type
_entity.pdbx_description
1 polymer ?
#
loop_
_entity_poly.entity_id
_entity_poly.type
_entity_poly.pdbx_seq_one_letter_code
_entity_poly.pdbx_strand_id
1 'polypeptide(L)'
;MTKAWKYADDVNTDEIVPARYLNTSDPAELASHCMEGADGGKFAREHNEGDVIVAGRNFGCGSSREHAPLAMKAAGVAAVVAESFARIFFRNAINIGLPILESPEAAKAISAGDEVSFDLAAGTITSAGKTYR
;
A
#
# COMPACT_ATOMS: atom_id res chain seq x y z
N MET A 1 12.21 -12.66 -1.05
CA MET A 1 11.45 -12.73 0.22
C MET A 1 10.61 -11.47 0.29
N THR A 2 9.33 -11.60 0.60
CA THR A 2 8.39 -10.48 0.68
C THR A 2 8.69 -9.67 1.95
N LYS A 3 8.94 -8.37 1.79
CA LYS A 3 9.19 -7.47 2.93
C LYS A 3 8.04 -6.47 3.13
N ALA A 4 7.90 -6.01 4.37
CA ALA A 4 6.97 -4.96 4.74
C ALA A 4 7.59 -3.56 4.54
N TRP A 5 6.84 -2.66 3.91
CA TRP A 5 7.12 -1.23 3.82
C TRP A 5 6.21 -0.48 4.77
N LYS A 6 6.75 0.19 5.79
CA LYS A 6 5.95 0.82 6.84
C LYS A 6 5.81 2.32 6.64
N TYR A 7 4.57 2.81 6.68
CA TYR A 7 4.23 4.23 6.67
C TYR A 7 3.36 4.61 7.87
N ALA A 8 3.23 5.91 8.12
CA ALA A 8 2.54 6.48 9.28
C ALA A 8 1.01 6.53 9.09
N ASP A 9 0.34 7.24 10.00
CA ASP A 9 -1.06 7.65 9.86
C ASP A 9 -1.22 8.67 8.73
N ASP A 10 -2.45 8.79 8.21
CA ASP A 10 -2.89 9.87 7.32
C ASP A 10 -2.10 10.01 6.00
N VAL A 11 -1.44 8.93 5.55
CA VAL A 11 -0.82 8.88 4.22
C VAL A 11 -1.89 9.14 3.16
N ASN A 12 -1.79 10.29 2.50
CA ASN A 12 -2.81 10.75 1.57
C ASN A 12 -2.48 10.34 0.12
N THR A 13 -3.42 10.56 -0.79
CA THR A 13 -3.25 10.17 -2.20
C THR A 13 -2.14 10.91 -2.94
N ASP A 14 -1.73 12.11 -2.51
CA ASP A 14 -0.56 12.83 -3.07
C ASP A 14 0.76 12.20 -2.62
N GLU A 15 0.80 11.66 -1.39
CA GLU A 15 1.95 10.92 -0.88
C GLU A 15 2.12 9.57 -1.59
N ILE A 16 1.01 8.91 -1.92
CA ILE A 16 1.00 7.68 -2.71
C ILE A 16 1.43 7.93 -4.16
N VAL A 17 0.83 8.92 -4.82
CA VAL A 17 1.19 9.30 -6.19
C VAL A 17 0.96 10.81 -6.38
N PRO A 18 2.05 11.60 -6.52
CA PRO A 18 1.92 13.05 -6.63
C PRO A 18 1.03 13.51 -7.79
N ALA A 19 0.26 14.58 -7.57
CA ALA A 19 -0.69 15.11 -8.56
C ALA A 19 -0.09 15.43 -9.95
N ARG A 20 1.21 15.73 -10.00
CA ARG A 20 1.93 16.01 -11.26
C ARG A 20 1.97 14.84 -12.25
N TYR A 21 1.69 13.61 -11.80
CA TYR A 21 1.67 12.41 -12.64
C TYR A 21 0.25 11.98 -13.05
N LEU A 22 -0.78 12.77 -12.73
CA LEU A 22 -2.18 12.42 -13.01
C LEU A 22 -2.67 12.88 -14.40
N ASN A 23 -1.75 13.33 -15.25
CA ASN A 23 -2.00 13.61 -16.66
C ASN A 23 -1.86 12.34 -17.53
N THR A 24 -1.48 11.21 -16.94
CA THR A 24 -1.38 9.90 -17.57
C THR A 24 -2.26 8.88 -16.85
N SER A 25 -2.62 7.81 -17.57
CA SER A 25 -3.24 6.62 -16.98
C SER A 25 -2.45 5.36 -17.30
N ASP A 26 -1.21 5.49 -17.78
CA ASP A 26 -0.30 4.37 -18.00
C ASP A 26 0.08 3.76 -16.63
N PRO A 27 -0.31 2.50 -16.35
CA PRO A 27 0.00 1.86 -15.08
C PRO A 27 1.51 1.77 -14.81
N ALA A 28 2.34 1.56 -15.83
CA ALA A 28 3.78 1.43 -15.66
C ALA A 28 4.43 2.76 -15.26
N GLU A 29 3.98 3.86 -15.87
CA GLU A 29 4.42 5.21 -15.50
C GLU A 29 4.03 5.54 -14.06
N LEU A 30 2.76 5.29 -13.68
CA LEU A 30 2.28 5.54 -12.32
C LEU A 30 3.01 4.68 -11.27
N ALA A 31 3.28 3.40 -11.60
CA ALA A 31 4.04 2.49 -10.73
C ALA A 31 5.45 3.02 -10.42
N SER A 32 6.11 3.64 -11.40
CA SER A 32 7.46 4.22 -11.24
C SER A 32 7.51 5.41 -10.27
N HIS A 33 6.34 5.96 -9.91
CA HIS A 33 6.15 7.07 -8.99
C HIS A 33 5.39 6.66 -7.70
N CYS A 34 5.22 5.36 -7.47
CA CYS A 34 4.51 4.83 -6.31
C CYS A 34 5.23 5.18 -5.00
N MET A 35 4.48 5.72 -4.05
CA MET A 35 4.90 6.27 -2.76
C MET A 35 5.91 7.42 -2.84
N GLU A 36 6.10 8.04 -4.01
CA GLU A 36 7.13 9.07 -4.19
C GLU A 36 6.92 10.29 -3.29
N GLY A 37 5.67 10.69 -3.07
CA GLY A 37 5.38 11.81 -2.17
C GLY A 37 5.64 11.46 -0.70
N ALA A 38 5.53 10.19 -0.32
CA ALA A 38 5.77 9.72 1.05
C ALA A 38 7.25 9.58 1.39
N ASP A 39 8.08 9.07 0.47
CA ASP A 39 9.47 8.70 0.77
C ASP A 39 10.52 9.15 -0.26
N GLY A 40 10.17 10.06 -1.18
CA GLY A 40 11.09 10.54 -2.20
C GLY A 40 11.44 9.49 -3.26
N GLY A 41 10.54 8.52 -3.47
CA GLY A 41 10.64 7.48 -4.48
C GLY A 41 11.56 6.33 -4.07
N LYS A 42 11.83 6.20 -2.77
CA LYS A 42 12.61 5.08 -2.23
C LYS A 42 11.89 3.77 -2.51
N PHE A 43 10.59 3.70 -2.24
CA PHE A 43 9.77 2.52 -2.56
C PHE A 43 9.91 2.11 -4.02
N ALA A 44 9.63 3.02 -4.96
CA ALA A 44 9.68 2.74 -6.39
C ALA A 44 11.04 2.18 -6.86
N ARG A 45 12.16 2.59 -6.24
CA ARG A 45 13.51 2.12 -6.60
C ARG A 45 13.92 0.79 -5.95
N GLU A 46 13.41 0.49 -4.76
CA GLU A 46 13.98 -0.56 -3.90
C GLU A 46 12.99 -1.67 -3.52
N HIS A 47 11.70 -1.53 -3.82
CA HIS A 47 10.72 -2.59 -3.58
C HIS A 47 10.97 -3.78 -4.53
N ASN A 48 10.53 -4.95 -4.09
CA ASN A 48 10.42 -6.13 -4.94
C ASN A 48 8.95 -6.39 -5.24
N GLU A 49 8.69 -7.03 -6.38
CA GLU A 49 7.35 -7.56 -6.67
C GLU A 49 6.92 -8.52 -5.55
N GLY A 50 5.69 -8.35 -5.09
CA GLY A 50 5.13 -9.13 -3.99
C GLY A 50 5.38 -8.54 -2.59
N ASP A 51 6.07 -7.41 -2.46
CA ASP A 51 6.19 -6.68 -1.20
C ASP A 51 4.83 -6.17 -0.70
N VAL A 52 4.71 -5.97 0.61
CA VAL A 52 3.48 -5.50 1.27
C VAL A 52 3.69 -4.10 1.83
N ILE A 53 2.69 -3.24 1.67
CA ILE A 53 2.66 -1.94 2.34
C ILE A 53 1.91 -2.11 3.66
N VAL A 54 2.49 -1.60 4.74
CA VAL A 54 1.87 -1.53 6.07
C VAL A 54 1.75 -0.06 6.46
N ALA A 55 0.59 0.37 6.94
CA ALA A 55 0.35 1.77 7.29
C ALA A 55 -0.38 1.91 8.62
N GLY A 56 -0.47 3.15 9.09
CA GLY A 56 -1.26 3.53 10.26
C GLY A 56 -2.75 3.66 9.92
N ARG A 57 -3.39 4.66 10.54
CA ARG A 57 -4.81 4.99 10.37
C ARG A 57 -5.05 5.84 9.12
N ASN A 58 -6.27 5.78 8.60
CA ASN A 58 -6.78 6.66 7.54
C ASN A 58 -5.91 6.65 6.26
N PHE A 59 -5.39 5.48 5.88
CA PHE A 59 -4.56 5.33 4.70
C PHE A 59 -5.33 5.63 3.41
N GLY A 60 -4.69 6.36 2.49
CA GLY A 60 -5.27 6.79 1.22
C GLY A 60 -6.28 7.94 1.37
N CYS A 61 -6.15 8.76 2.41
CA CYS A 61 -7.02 9.91 2.59
C CYS A 61 -6.76 11.03 1.56
N GLY A 62 -7.59 12.08 1.61
CA GLY A 62 -7.51 13.20 0.66
C GLY A 62 -8.40 12.99 -0.57
N SER A 63 -7.90 13.43 -1.73
CA SER A 63 -8.70 13.50 -2.96
C SER A 63 -9.04 12.13 -3.55
N SER A 64 -10.18 12.04 -4.25
CA SER A 64 -10.58 10.81 -4.95
C SER A 64 -9.69 10.54 -6.16
N ARG A 65 -8.67 9.68 -6.00
CA ARG A 65 -7.74 9.30 -7.07
C ARG A 65 -7.68 7.80 -7.21
N GLU A 66 -8.21 7.26 -8.30
CA GLU A 66 -8.04 5.84 -8.66
C GLU A 66 -6.60 5.51 -9.07
N HIS A 67 -5.84 6.52 -9.49
CA HIS A 67 -4.41 6.42 -9.78
C HIS A 67 -3.59 5.92 -8.57
N ALA A 68 -3.99 6.22 -7.33
CA ALA A 68 -3.25 5.82 -6.14
C ALA A 68 -3.23 4.27 -5.95
N PRO A 69 -4.37 3.57 -5.85
CA PRO A 69 -4.36 2.11 -5.82
C PRO A 69 -3.87 1.49 -7.13
N LEU A 70 -4.06 2.14 -8.29
CA LEU A 70 -3.52 1.66 -9.57
C LEU A 70 -1.98 1.65 -9.58
N ALA A 71 -1.34 2.71 -9.09
CA ALA A 71 0.12 2.81 -8.98
C ALA A 71 0.68 1.66 -8.12
N MET A 72 0.06 1.40 -6.97
CA MET A 72 0.45 0.30 -6.08
C MET A 72 0.28 -1.06 -6.75
N LYS A 73 -0.87 -1.29 -7.40
CA LYS A 73 -1.16 -2.55 -8.07
C LYS A 73 -0.16 -2.81 -9.21
N ALA A 74 0.12 -1.78 -10.01
CA ALA A 74 1.04 -1.86 -11.14
C ALA A 74 2.50 -1.97 -10.71
N ALA A 75 2.86 -1.42 -9.53
CA ALA A 75 4.16 -1.66 -8.89
C ALA A 75 4.30 -3.08 -8.34
N GLY A 76 3.26 -3.92 -8.39
CA GLY A 76 3.35 -5.29 -7.89
C GLY A 76 3.28 -5.40 -6.37
N VAL A 77 2.67 -4.42 -5.68
CA VAL A 77 2.32 -4.54 -4.26
C VAL A 77 1.36 -5.73 -4.06
N ALA A 78 1.73 -6.68 -3.21
CA ALA A 78 0.90 -7.85 -2.93
C ALA A 78 -0.38 -7.49 -2.18
N ALA A 79 -0.27 -6.61 -1.18
CA ALA A 79 -1.38 -6.09 -0.40
C ALA A 79 -1.00 -4.81 0.33
N VAL A 80 -2.02 -4.06 0.77
CA VAL A 80 -1.87 -2.99 1.75
C VAL A 80 -2.54 -3.40 3.05
N VAL A 81 -1.82 -3.35 4.17
CA VAL A 81 -2.33 -3.60 5.52
C VAL A 81 -2.31 -2.30 6.30
N ALA A 82 -3.43 -1.85 6.83
CA ALA A 82 -3.50 -0.59 7.58
C ALA A 82 -4.32 -0.75 8.85
N GLU A 83 -4.17 0.18 9.80
CA GLU A 83 -5.10 0.24 10.94
C GLU A 83 -6.51 0.63 10.47
N SER A 84 -6.59 1.50 9.46
CA SER A 84 -7.84 1.85 8.78
C SER A 84 -7.58 2.51 7.44
N PHE A 85 -8.58 2.46 6.55
CA PHE A 85 -8.53 3.10 5.24
C PHE A 85 -9.52 4.26 5.13
N ALA A 86 -9.14 5.28 4.36
CA ALA A 86 -10.10 6.27 3.91
C ALA A 86 -11.14 5.62 2.98
N ARG A 87 -12.43 5.94 3.19
CA ARG A 87 -13.56 5.28 2.51
C ARG A 87 -13.46 5.24 0.98
N ILE A 88 -12.97 6.33 0.37
CA ILE A 88 -12.85 6.43 -1.09
C ILE A 88 -11.72 5.54 -1.60
N PHE A 89 -10.55 5.58 -0.94
CA PHE A 89 -9.43 4.71 -1.29
C PHE A 89 -9.80 3.24 -1.12
N PHE A 90 -10.48 2.87 -0.02
CA PHE A 90 -10.96 1.51 0.21
C PHE A 90 -11.77 1.00 -0.98
N ARG A 91 -12.80 1.75 -1.42
CA ARG A 91 -13.62 1.39 -2.57
C ARG A 91 -12.79 1.27 -3.86
N ASN A 92 -11.91 2.24 -4.11
CA ASN A 92 -11.11 2.26 -5.34
C ASN A 92 -10.10 1.10 -5.37
N ALA A 93 -9.49 0.73 -4.24
CA ALA A 93 -8.59 -0.40 -4.14
C ALA A 93 -9.29 -1.71 -4.52
N ILE A 94 -10.52 -1.93 -4.02
CA ILE A 94 -11.34 -3.08 -4.41
C ILE A 94 -11.65 -3.06 -5.91
N ASN A 95 -12.07 -1.90 -6.46
CA ASN A 95 -12.38 -1.78 -7.89
C ASN A 95 -11.17 -2.06 -8.81
N ILE A 96 -9.98 -1.65 -8.38
CA ILE A 96 -8.71 -1.86 -9.11
C ILE A 96 -8.17 -3.29 -8.92
N GLY A 97 -8.66 -4.03 -7.92
CA GLY A 97 -8.13 -5.36 -7.58
C GLY A 97 -6.79 -5.30 -6.83
N LEU A 98 -6.59 -4.24 -6.02
CA LEU A 98 -5.52 -4.15 -5.03
C LEU A 98 -6.02 -4.76 -3.71
N PRO A 99 -5.41 -5.88 -3.23
CA PRO A 99 -5.74 -6.42 -1.93
C PRO A 99 -5.48 -5.44 -0.80
N ILE A 100 -6.44 -5.32 0.11
CA ILE A 100 -6.34 -4.51 1.31
C ILE A 100 -6.81 -5.29 2.54
N LEU A 101 -6.17 -5.07 3.68
CA LEU A 101 -6.52 -5.67 4.97
C LEU A 101 -6.53 -4.58 6.05
N GLU A 102 -7.67 -4.39 6.70
CA GLU A 102 -7.77 -3.54 7.87
C GLU A 102 -7.45 -4.36 9.12
N SER A 103 -6.25 -4.19 9.67
CA SER A 103 -5.78 -4.94 10.84
C SER A 103 -4.93 -4.04 11.74
N PRO A 104 -5.54 -3.42 12.78
CA PRO A 104 -4.82 -2.58 13.73
C PRO A 104 -3.69 -3.31 14.45
N GLU A 105 -3.86 -4.61 14.71
CA GLU A 105 -2.84 -5.43 15.37
C GLU A 105 -1.63 -5.67 14.47
N ALA A 106 -1.87 -6.04 13.20
CA ALA A 106 -0.79 -6.25 12.24
C ALA A 106 -0.02 -4.96 11.99
N ALA A 107 -0.75 -3.86 11.79
CA ALA A 107 -0.16 -2.55 11.55
C ALA A 107 0.75 -2.11 12.71
N LYS A 108 0.39 -2.36 13.97
CA LYS A 108 1.22 -1.99 15.13
C LYS A 108 2.41 -2.91 15.33
N ALA A 109 2.28 -4.19 14.98
CA ALA A 109 3.30 -5.19 15.25
C ALA A 109 4.37 -5.29 14.15
N ILE A 110 4.02 -5.01 12.89
CA ILE A 110 4.91 -5.18 11.74
C ILE A 110 5.73 -3.89 11.53
N SER A 111 7.05 -4.05 11.48
CA SER A 111 8.02 -2.98 11.24
C SER A 111 8.51 -2.95 9.79
N ALA A 112 9.11 -1.83 9.38
CA ALA A 112 9.73 -1.72 8.05
C ALA A 112 10.86 -2.75 7.91
N GLY A 113 10.86 -3.51 6.81
CA GLY A 113 11.86 -4.52 6.51
C GLY A 113 11.56 -5.90 7.10
N ASP A 114 10.52 -6.06 7.92
CA ASP A 114 10.10 -7.37 8.38
C ASP A 114 9.73 -8.27 7.21
N GLU A 115 10.12 -9.54 7.29
CA GLU A 115 9.64 -10.57 6.36
C GLU A 115 8.20 -10.92 6.69
N VAL A 116 7.34 -10.87 5.66
CA VAL A 116 5.92 -11.14 5.81
C VAL A 116 5.42 -12.08 4.72
N SER A 117 4.37 -12.83 5.02
CA SER A 117 3.58 -13.54 4.02
C SER A 117 2.13 -13.10 4.11
N PHE A 118 1.52 -12.85 2.95
CA PHE A 118 0.12 -12.48 2.84
C PHE A 118 -0.65 -13.60 2.14
N ASP A 119 -1.71 -14.09 2.79
CA ASP A 119 -2.66 -15.03 2.21
C ASP A 119 -3.96 -14.28 1.91
N LEU A 120 -4.18 -14.03 0.61
CA LEU A 120 -5.37 -13.34 0.13
C LEU A 120 -6.65 -14.12 0.37
N ALA A 121 -6.61 -15.45 0.26
CA ALA A 121 -7.80 -16.29 0.39
C ALA A 121 -8.26 -16.38 1.85
N ALA A 122 -7.31 -16.47 2.78
CA ALA A 122 -7.57 -16.47 4.21
C ALA A 122 -7.77 -15.06 4.80
N GLY A 123 -7.36 -14.01 4.08
CA GLY A 123 -7.37 -12.63 4.58
C GLY A 123 -6.42 -12.46 5.77
N THR A 124 -5.23 -13.07 5.69
CA THR A 124 -4.28 -13.08 6.80
C THR A 124 -2.90 -12.60 6.39
N ILE A 125 -2.21 -11.94 7.31
CA ILE A 125 -0.79 -11.62 7.19
C ILE A 125 -0.02 -12.29 8.33
N THR A 126 1.12 -12.89 8.02
CA THR A 126 2.01 -13.51 9.00
C THR A 126 3.35 -12.77 9.03
N SER A 127 3.82 -12.43 10.23
CA SER A 127 5.15 -11.85 10.48
C SER A 127 5.74 -12.46 11.75
N ALA A 128 7.02 -12.82 11.74
CA ALA A 128 7.74 -13.41 12.88
C ALA A 128 6.99 -14.58 13.55
N GLY A 129 6.32 -15.43 12.76
CA GLY A 129 5.55 -16.58 13.24
C GLY A 129 4.18 -16.25 13.86
N LYS A 130 3.79 -14.98 13.92
CA LYS A 130 2.46 -14.54 14.37
C LYS A 130 1.58 -14.18 13.18
N THR A 131 0.33 -14.61 13.21
CA THR A 131 -0.66 -14.36 12.15
C THR A 131 -1.73 -13.38 12.62
N TYR A 132 -2.10 -12.45 11.76
CA TYR A 132 -3.07 -11.40 11.99
C TYR A 132 -4.19 -11.44 10.94
N ARG A 133 -5.35 -10.88 11.30
CA ARG A 133 -6.54 -10.73 10.46
C ARG A 133 -7.04 -9.29 10.52
#